data_AF-A0A1Q7YJL2-F1
#
_entry.id   AF-A0A1Q7YJL2-F1
#
_cell.length_a   1.000
_cell.length_b   1.000
_cell.length_c   1.000
_cell.angle_alpha   90.00
_cell.angle_beta   90.00
_cell.angle_gamma   90.00
#
_symmetry.space_group_name_H-M   'P 1'
#
loop_
_entity.id
_entity.type
_entity.pdbx_description
1 polymer ?
#
loop_
_entity_poly.entity_id
_entity_poly.type
_entity_poly.pdbx_seq_one_letter_code
_entity_poly.pdbx_strand_id
1 'polypeptide(L)'
;MAKIKAGGDALMIEPTNLASYVPTATFLTHAIKATTSFDIEALLAQLPITPEDEYIYDEENPDLGWQRGKFHWMPVGRERGNAGRIKQANQPVNPIAERAINGMEAIIEMARQRELLADASALAPPTPRGAVERYFNLPPLDQLPKLDDSEVSKGVRAKARELAKQLRVRLIFDKTAREFTVAIEDDGIGQAPVSIHRTLLSLGLTTKADKFYLIGVFGQGGSSAYAVSKYSWVTSRRAADLLNGEADGVGWTVIKHVFPRGRRDDYFAYLAAAPDGRVPFASEADADAANIRHGTRFVHIGYDFGRGGSAITRQLYTALTVAELQPPRCSIKRSRRSLSEYESRNDNE
;
A
#
# COMPACT_ATOMS: atom_id res chain seq x y z
N MET A 1 -1.14 -49.95 21.37
CA MET A 1 -1.69 -48.62 21.01
C MET A 1 -1.09 -47.57 21.94
N ALA A 2 0.00 -46.93 21.54
CA ALA A 2 0.61 -45.85 22.31
C ALA A 2 -0.07 -44.53 21.95
N LYS A 3 -0.64 -43.86 22.96
CA LYS A 3 -1.17 -42.49 22.85
C LYS A 3 0.00 -41.53 22.74
N ILE A 4 0.16 -40.91 21.57
CA ILE A 4 1.05 -39.75 21.39
C ILE A 4 0.38 -38.56 22.08
N LYS A 5 1.04 -38.01 23.10
CA LYS A 5 0.68 -36.74 23.73
C LYS A 5 0.95 -35.61 22.72
N ALA A 6 -0.10 -35.08 22.11
CA ALA A 6 -0.09 -33.74 21.55
C ALA A 6 -0.36 -32.76 22.71
N GLY A 7 0.54 -31.81 22.93
CA GLY A 7 0.42 -30.85 24.03
C GLY A 7 1.78 -30.28 24.44
N GLY A 8 2.52 -29.73 23.48
CA GLY A 8 3.52 -28.72 23.78
C GLY A 8 2.87 -27.38 23.48
N ASP A 9 2.72 -26.53 24.50
CA ASP A 9 2.47 -25.11 24.29
C ASP A 9 3.57 -24.58 23.37
N ALA A 10 3.23 -24.32 22.11
CA ALA A 10 4.13 -23.61 21.22
C ALA A 10 4.34 -22.23 21.85
N LEU A 11 5.51 -22.02 22.45
CA LEU A 11 5.94 -20.73 22.97
C LEU A 11 5.77 -19.70 21.85
N MET A 12 4.72 -18.88 21.92
CA MET A 12 4.48 -17.83 20.94
C MET A 12 5.74 -16.97 20.85
N ILE A 13 6.34 -16.93 19.68
CA ILE A 13 7.51 -16.09 19.44
C ILE A 13 7.02 -14.65 19.41
N GLU A 14 7.46 -13.87 20.40
CA GLU A 14 7.20 -12.44 20.47
C GLU A 14 7.78 -11.72 19.25
N PRO A 15 7.04 -10.78 18.62
CA PRO A 15 7.56 -10.00 17.52
C PRO A 15 8.82 -9.22 17.89
N THR A 16 9.78 -9.17 16.97
CA THR A 16 10.96 -8.31 17.08
C THR A 16 10.53 -6.84 17.20
N ASN A 17 10.88 -6.21 18.33
CA ASN A 17 10.47 -4.86 18.66
C ASN A 17 11.41 -3.83 18.03
N LEU A 18 10.88 -2.94 17.20
CA LEU A 18 11.64 -1.86 16.55
C LEU A 18 12.32 -0.92 17.57
N ALA A 19 11.64 -0.64 18.68
CA ALA A 19 12.13 0.28 19.71
C ALA A 19 13.39 -0.22 20.42
N SER A 20 13.74 -1.50 20.29
CA SER A 20 14.98 -2.06 20.82
C SER A 20 16.23 -1.67 20.03
N TYR A 21 16.07 -1.13 18.81
CA TYR A 21 17.20 -0.86 17.90
C TYR A 21 17.32 0.61 17.48
N VAL A 22 16.18 1.30 17.36
CA VAL A 22 16.14 2.69 16.86
C VAL A 22 15.09 3.52 17.62
N PRO A 23 15.28 4.85 17.74
CA PRO A 23 14.22 5.75 18.18
C PRO A 23 13.04 5.69 17.19
N THR A 24 11.93 5.08 17.62
CA THR A 24 10.89 4.61 16.69
C THR A 24 10.21 5.75 15.92
N ALA A 25 9.76 6.82 16.59
CA ALA A 25 9.20 7.99 15.92
C ALA A 25 10.15 8.64 14.89
N THR A 26 11.45 8.73 15.20
CA THR A 26 12.47 9.27 14.29
C THR A 26 12.65 8.36 13.07
N PHE A 27 12.76 7.04 13.29
CA PHE A 27 12.84 6.06 12.22
C PHE A 27 11.64 6.16 11.28
N LEU A 28 10.42 6.22 11.83
CA LEU A 28 9.19 6.37 11.05
C LEU A 28 9.16 7.69 10.27
N THR A 29 9.60 8.79 10.88
CA THR A 29 9.67 10.12 10.23
C THR A 29 10.60 10.10 9.02
N HIS A 30 11.72 9.40 9.09
CA HIS A 30 12.62 9.21 7.95
C HIS A 30 12.02 8.26 6.91
N ALA A 31 11.42 7.15 7.35
CA ALA A 31 10.78 6.18 6.48
C ALA A 31 9.66 6.78 5.62
N ILE A 32 8.79 7.61 6.20
CA ILE A 32 7.73 8.28 5.43
C ILE A 32 8.26 9.36 4.47
N LYS A 33 9.53 9.77 4.59
CA LYS A 33 10.17 10.74 3.69
C LYS A 33 11.06 10.08 2.64
N ALA A 34 11.38 8.80 2.80
CA ALA A 34 12.22 8.05 1.87
C ALA A 34 11.60 8.02 0.46
N THR A 35 12.40 8.39 -0.54
CA THR A 35 11.98 8.45 -1.94
C THR A 35 12.99 7.84 -2.92
N THR A 36 14.13 7.35 -2.42
CA THR A 36 15.15 6.69 -3.22
C THR A 36 15.51 5.34 -2.63
N SER A 37 16.10 4.46 -3.44
CA SER A 37 16.56 3.15 -2.95
C SER A 37 17.64 3.30 -1.87
N PHE A 38 18.48 4.33 -2.00
CA PHE A 38 19.49 4.67 -1.01
C PHE A 38 18.87 5.03 0.36
N ASP A 39 17.78 5.81 0.39
CA ASP A 39 17.09 6.14 1.65
C ASP A 39 16.59 4.86 2.34
N ILE A 40 16.04 3.92 1.57
CA ILE A 40 15.53 2.64 2.08
C ILE A 40 16.67 1.78 2.60
N GLU A 41 17.77 1.65 1.85
CA GLU A 41 18.94 0.89 2.28
C GLU A 41 19.56 1.46 3.57
N ALA A 42 19.62 2.79 3.70
CA ALA A 42 20.08 3.46 4.91
C ALA A 42 19.17 3.20 6.13
N LEU A 43 17.85 3.07 5.91
CA LEU A 43 16.91 2.67 6.96
C LEU A 43 17.09 1.21 7.35
N LEU A 44 17.19 0.30 6.37
CA LEU A 44 17.33 -1.13 6.62
C LEU A 44 18.67 -1.48 7.29
N ALA A 45 19.73 -0.74 7.01
CA ALA A 45 21.04 -0.91 7.64
C ALA A 45 21.03 -0.64 9.17
N GLN A 46 20.01 0.05 9.69
CA GLN A 46 19.86 0.29 11.13
C GLN A 46 19.20 -0.87 11.87
N LEU A 47 18.66 -1.86 11.13
CA LEU A 47 17.85 -2.92 11.69
C LEU A 47 18.60 -4.27 11.71
N PRO A 48 18.37 -5.11 12.73
CA PRO A 48 18.91 -6.46 12.75
C PRO A 48 18.09 -7.37 11.81
N ILE A 49 18.41 -7.33 10.52
CA ILE A 49 17.74 -8.15 9.50
C ILE A 49 18.55 -9.42 9.27
N THR A 50 17.91 -10.58 9.36
CA THR A 50 18.51 -11.87 9.01
C THR A 50 18.82 -11.90 7.51
N PRO A 51 20.06 -12.27 7.11
CA PRO A 51 20.41 -12.47 5.71
C PRO A 51 19.45 -13.44 4.99
N GLU A 52 19.24 -13.24 3.69
CA GLU A 52 18.28 -14.00 2.88
C GLU A 52 18.58 -15.50 2.79
N ASP A 53 19.84 -15.89 2.99
CA ASP A 53 20.31 -17.27 2.96
C ASP A 53 20.29 -17.97 4.33
N GLU A 54 20.09 -17.21 5.42
CA GLU A 54 20.03 -17.76 6.78
C GLU A 54 18.62 -18.15 7.24
N TYR A 55 17.58 -17.63 6.58
CA TYR A 55 16.19 -18.00 6.87
C TYR A 55 15.45 -18.39 5.59
N ILE A 56 14.96 -19.63 5.57
CA ILE A 56 14.16 -20.18 4.49
C ILE A 56 12.76 -20.38 5.02
N TYR A 57 11.80 -19.64 4.47
CA TYR A 57 10.40 -19.80 4.84
C TYR A 57 9.90 -21.21 4.54
N ASP A 58 9.35 -21.84 5.57
CA ASP A 58 8.61 -23.10 5.54
C ASP A 58 7.16 -22.82 5.92
N GLU A 59 6.22 -23.21 5.07
CA GLU A 59 4.79 -22.93 5.28
C GLU A 59 4.19 -23.77 6.42
N GLU A 60 4.67 -25.00 6.59
CA GLU A 60 4.22 -25.92 7.63
C GLU A 60 4.88 -25.61 8.98
N ASN A 61 6.10 -25.07 8.96
CA ASN A 61 6.86 -24.73 10.15
C ASN A 61 7.61 -23.39 10.02
N PRO A 62 6.90 -22.24 10.01
CA PRO A 62 7.53 -20.93 9.81
C PRO A 62 8.49 -20.51 10.94
N ASP A 63 8.44 -21.19 12.09
CA ASP A 63 9.35 -20.96 13.20
C ASP A 63 10.74 -21.57 12.95
N LEU A 64 10.85 -22.50 11.99
CA LEU A 64 12.10 -23.20 11.68
C LEU A 64 13.15 -22.21 11.13
N GLY A 65 14.25 -22.07 11.87
CA GLY A 65 15.33 -21.14 11.51
C GLY A 65 15.03 -19.67 11.86
N TRP A 66 13.90 -19.37 12.50
CA TRP A 66 13.59 -18.02 12.95
C TRP A 66 14.53 -17.56 14.06
N GLN A 67 15.21 -16.42 13.87
CA GLN A 67 16.15 -15.85 14.85
C GLN A 67 15.45 -14.79 15.72
N ARG A 68 15.22 -15.09 17.02
CA ARG A 68 14.58 -14.13 17.94
C ARG A 68 15.35 -12.80 18.01
N GLY A 69 14.61 -11.68 18.03
CA GLY A 69 15.21 -10.34 18.02
C GLY A 69 15.78 -9.91 16.67
N LYS A 70 15.45 -10.61 15.58
CA LYS A 70 15.77 -10.18 14.22
C LYS A 70 14.51 -10.09 13.36
N PHE A 71 14.58 -9.24 12.34
CA PHE A 71 13.57 -9.18 11.29
C PHE A 71 13.95 -10.16 10.17
N HIS A 72 12.95 -10.68 9.45
CA HIS A 72 13.16 -11.69 8.40
C HIS A 72 12.42 -11.34 7.12
N TRP A 73 12.94 -11.82 6.00
CA TRP A 73 12.28 -11.73 4.71
C TRP A 73 11.23 -12.85 4.58
N MET A 74 9.97 -12.47 4.65
CA MET A 74 8.80 -13.35 4.54
C MET A 74 8.22 -13.26 3.13
N PRO A 75 7.95 -14.37 2.43
CA PRO A 75 7.32 -14.29 1.11
C PRO A 75 5.97 -13.55 1.15
N VAL A 76 5.72 -12.65 0.22
CA VAL A 76 4.41 -12.01 0.03
C VAL A 76 3.37 -13.10 -0.22
N GLY A 77 2.20 -12.98 0.43
CA GLY A 77 1.18 -14.02 0.43
C GLY A 77 1.54 -15.23 1.28
N ARG A 78 2.67 -15.20 2.01
CA ARG A 78 3.20 -16.33 2.76
C ARG A 78 3.43 -17.57 1.89
N GLU A 79 3.81 -17.32 0.64
CA GLU A 79 4.03 -18.36 -0.36
C GLU A 79 5.23 -18.02 -1.25
N ARG A 80 6.20 -18.93 -1.35
CA ARG A 80 7.41 -18.71 -2.16
C ARG A 80 7.12 -18.69 -3.66
N GLY A 81 6.10 -19.38 -4.13
CA GLY A 81 5.67 -19.41 -5.55
C GLY A 81 4.98 -18.13 -6.05
N ASN A 82 5.19 -16.99 -5.39
CA ASN A 82 4.42 -15.77 -5.64
C ASN A 82 4.85 -14.96 -6.87
N ALA A 83 6.05 -15.18 -7.42
CA ALA A 83 6.59 -14.37 -8.51
C ALA A 83 5.70 -14.39 -9.75
N GLY A 84 5.17 -15.56 -10.12
CA GLY A 84 4.27 -15.70 -11.27
C GLY A 84 2.98 -14.89 -11.13
N ARG A 85 2.43 -14.76 -9.91
CA ARG A 85 1.24 -13.95 -9.61
C ARG A 85 1.55 -12.45 -9.60
N ILE A 86 2.68 -12.06 -9.03
CA ILE A 86 3.09 -10.65 -8.95
C ILE A 86 3.51 -10.12 -10.32
N LYS A 87 4.11 -10.95 -11.18
CA LYS A 87 4.57 -10.52 -12.53
C LYS A 87 3.46 -10.50 -13.60
N GLN A 88 2.18 -10.61 -13.23
CA GLN A 88 1.06 -10.71 -14.19
C GLN A 88 0.71 -9.40 -14.92
N ALA A 89 1.12 -8.23 -14.42
CA ALA A 89 0.71 -6.97 -15.04
C ALA A 89 1.45 -6.70 -16.35
N ASN A 90 0.69 -6.53 -17.44
CA ASN A 90 1.23 -6.24 -18.76
C ASN A 90 1.80 -4.82 -18.91
N GLN A 91 1.34 -3.86 -18.09
CA GLN A 91 1.77 -2.47 -18.14
C GLN A 91 2.08 -1.94 -16.74
N PRO A 92 3.19 -1.21 -16.55
CA PRO A 92 3.61 -0.71 -15.25
C PRO A 92 2.68 0.36 -14.67
N VAL A 93 1.76 0.94 -15.46
CA VAL A 93 0.79 1.91 -14.96
C VAL A 93 -0.46 1.27 -14.34
N ASN A 94 -0.80 0.05 -14.73
CA ASN A 94 -2.01 -0.64 -14.24
C ASN A 94 -1.98 -0.86 -12.72
N PRO A 95 -0.86 -1.32 -12.11
CA PRO A 95 -0.80 -1.49 -10.67
C PRO A 95 -1.03 -0.20 -9.88
N ILE A 96 -0.67 0.96 -10.44
CA ILE A 96 -0.89 2.27 -9.81
C ILE A 96 -2.39 2.60 -9.78
N ALA A 97 -3.08 2.37 -10.90
CA ALA A 97 -4.53 2.50 -11.00
C ALA A 97 -5.25 1.59 -10.02
N GLU A 98 -4.85 0.31 -9.95
CA GLU A 98 -5.39 -0.66 -9.00
C GLU A 98 -5.18 -0.22 -7.54
N ARG A 99 -4.00 0.33 -7.20
CA ARG A 99 -3.74 0.87 -5.87
C ARG A 99 -4.60 2.11 -5.56
N ALA A 100 -4.83 2.98 -6.53
CA ALA A 100 -5.72 4.13 -6.36
C ALA A 100 -7.17 3.68 -6.12
N ILE A 101 -7.67 2.70 -6.86
CA ILE A 101 -8.99 2.08 -6.63
C ILE A 101 -9.07 1.52 -5.20
N ASN A 102 -8.06 0.77 -4.75
CA ASN A 102 -8.03 0.26 -3.37
C ASN A 102 -8.10 1.38 -2.32
N GLY A 103 -7.49 2.54 -2.58
CA GLY A 103 -7.60 3.71 -1.71
C GLY A 103 -9.01 4.31 -1.68
N MET A 104 -9.69 4.40 -2.83
CA MET A 104 -11.10 4.83 -2.90
C MET A 104 -12.01 3.88 -2.10
N GLU A 105 -11.79 2.58 -2.26
CA GLU A 105 -12.53 1.55 -1.52
C GLU A 105 -12.27 1.61 -0.02
N ALA A 106 -11.03 1.92 0.39
CA ALA A 106 -10.72 2.11 1.81
C ALA A 106 -11.48 3.29 2.41
N ILE A 107 -11.68 4.37 1.66
CA ILE A 107 -12.47 5.54 2.07
C ILE A 107 -13.97 5.17 2.16
N ILE A 108 -14.50 4.44 1.18
CA ILE A 108 -15.89 3.93 1.21
C ILE A 108 -16.09 2.97 2.39
N GLU A 109 -15.17 2.03 2.59
CA GLU A 109 -15.24 1.05 3.66
C GLU A 109 -15.21 1.73 5.03
N MET A 110 -14.39 2.78 5.20
CA MET A 110 -14.39 3.59 6.43
C MET A 110 -15.77 4.18 6.71
N ALA A 111 -16.41 4.78 5.70
CA ALA A 111 -17.75 5.35 5.85
C ALA A 111 -18.80 4.26 6.17
N ARG A 112 -18.70 3.10 5.51
CA ARG A 112 -19.59 1.95 5.77
C ARG A 112 -19.46 1.43 7.21
N GLN A 113 -18.23 1.30 7.72
CA GLN A 113 -18.01 0.81 9.07
C GLN A 113 -18.51 1.82 10.12
N ARG A 114 -18.35 3.14 9.87
CA ARG A 114 -18.94 4.18 10.72
C ARG A 114 -20.46 4.16 10.73
N GLU A 115 -21.08 3.90 9.58
CA GLU A 115 -22.53 3.71 9.52
C GLU A 115 -22.96 2.50 10.36
N LEU A 116 -22.23 1.39 10.30
CA LEU A 116 -22.55 0.19 11.09
C LEU A 116 -22.35 0.39 12.59
N LEU A 117 -21.41 1.25 13.00
CA LEU A 117 -21.28 1.66 14.39
C LEU A 117 -22.47 2.50 14.87
N ALA A 118 -23.03 3.34 14.01
CA ALA A 118 -24.21 4.14 14.32
C ALA A 118 -25.51 3.32 14.27
N ASP A 119 -25.61 2.39 13.32
CA ASP A 119 -26.74 1.49 13.11
C ASP A 119 -26.26 0.14 12.56
N ALA A 120 -26.16 -0.85 13.44
CA ALA A 120 -25.74 -2.21 13.09
C ALA A 120 -26.69 -2.92 12.11
N SER A 121 -27.92 -2.43 11.95
CA SER A 121 -28.92 -2.98 11.02
C SER A 121 -28.91 -2.31 9.65
N ALA A 122 -28.10 -1.28 9.46
CA ALA A 122 -28.05 -0.51 8.22
C ALA A 122 -27.69 -1.40 7.03
N LEU A 123 -28.56 -1.44 6.02
CA LEU A 123 -28.31 -2.19 4.78
C LEU A 123 -27.15 -1.60 3.99
N ALA A 124 -26.29 -2.46 3.44
CA ALA A 124 -25.17 -2.05 2.60
C ALA A 124 -25.67 -1.42 1.29
N PRO A 125 -24.95 -0.41 0.74
CA PRO A 125 -25.26 0.09 -0.59
C PRO A 125 -25.13 -1.04 -1.64
N PRO A 126 -26.01 -1.09 -2.66
CA PRO A 126 -26.02 -2.18 -3.63
C PRO A 126 -24.95 -2.03 -4.73
N THR A 127 -24.33 -0.86 -4.87
CA THR A 127 -23.34 -0.57 -5.91
C THR A 127 -22.29 0.43 -5.41
N PRO A 128 -21.11 0.52 -6.05
CA PRO A 128 -20.10 1.51 -5.67
C PRO A 128 -20.58 2.95 -5.85
N ARG A 129 -21.37 3.20 -6.91
CA ARG A 129 -21.99 4.52 -7.13
C ARG A 129 -22.97 4.87 -6.02
N GLY A 130 -23.79 3.91 -5.60
CA GLY A 130 -24.72 4.10 -4.49
C GLY A 130 -24.02 4.37 -3.15
N ALA A 131 -22.84 3.75 -2.92
CA ALA A 131 -22.01 4.10 -1.76
C ALA A 131 -21.48 5.54 -1.84
N VAL A 132 -21.01 5.96 -3.01
CA VAL A 132 -20.49 7.32 -3.20
C VAL A 132 -21.57 8.38 -2.98
N GLU A 133 -22.77 8.15 -3.52
CA GLU A 133 -23.93 9.03 -3.32
C GLU A 133 -24.32 9.07 -1.84
N ARG A 134 -24.49 7.91 -1.19
CA ARG A 134 -24.92 7.81 0.21
C ARG A 134 -23.96 8.44 1.19
N TYR A 135 -22.66 8.18 1.05
CA TYR A 135 -21.66 8.57 2.05
C TYR A 135 -21.03 9.94 1.79
N PHE A 136 -20.99 10.39 0.53
CA PHE A 136 -20.32 11.64 0.17
C PHE A 136 -21.25 12.67 -0.46
N ASN A 137 -22.52 12.34 -0.69
CA ASN A 137 -23.50 13.20 -1.35
C ASN A 137 -22.99 13.72 -2.71
N LEU A 138 -22.32 12.84 -3.46
CA LEU A 138 -21.84 13.13 -4.80
C LEU A 138 -22.72 12.42 -5.83
N PRO A 139 -23.23 13.14 -6.85
CA PRO A 139 -24.10 12.55 -7.84
C PRO A 139 -23.31 11.60 -8.77
N PRO A 140 -24.00 10.66 -9.43
CA PRO A 140 -23.43 9.82 -10.48
C PRO A 140 -22.73 10.62 -11.60
N LEU A 141 -21.74 10.01 -12.25
CA LEU A 141 -20.92 10.67 -13.26
C LEU A 141 -21.69 11.17 -14.49
N ASP A 142 -22.71 10.44 -14.91
CA ASP A 142 -23.61 10.83 -15.99
C ASP A 142 -24.41 12.10 -15.67
N GLN A 143 -24.49 12.47 -14.39
CA GLN A 143 -25.04 13.75 -13.91
C GLN A 143 -23.94 14.81 -13.68
N LEU A 144 -22.65 14.43 -13.78
CA LEU A 144 -21.51 15.33 -13.64
C LEU A 144 -21.12 16.19 -14.88
N PRO A 145 -21.68 16.11 -16.11
CA PRO A 145 -21.25 16.97 -17.22
C PRO A 145 -22.32 17.98 -17.68
N LYS A 146 -22.58 18.95 -16.81
CA LYS A 146 -22.55 20.41 -17.02
C LYS A 146 -22.95 20.96 -15.66
N LEU A 147 -22.11 20.71 -14.65
CA LEU A 147 -22.18 21.54 -13.46
C LEU A 147 -21.90 22.95 -13.99
N ASP A 148 -22.95 23.71 -14.22
CA ASP A 148 -22.92 25.08 -14.68
C ASP A 148 -22.21 25.98 -13.66
N ASP A 149 -22.27 27.28 -13.87
CA ASP A 149 -21.74 28.25 -12.90
C ASP A 149 -22.71 28.53 -11.74
N SER A 150 -23.77 27.72 -11.57
CA SER A 150 -24.66 27.83 -10.42
C SER A 150 -23.94 27.53 -9.10
N GLU A 151 -24.47 28.06 -8.01
CA GLU A 151 -23.93 27.84 -6.67
C GLU A 151 -24.00 26.38 -6.23
N VAL A 152 -25.04 25.65 -6.66
CA VAL A 152 -25.17 24.20 -6.43
C VAL A 152 -24.00 23.47 -7.09
N SER A 153 -23.74 23.78 -8.35
CA SER A 153 -22.65 23.21 -9.14
C SER A 153 -21.27 23.50 -8.55
N LYS A 154 -21.04 24.73 -8.06
CA LYS A 154 -19.81 25.09 -7.34
C LYS A 154 -19.67 24.29 -6.03
N GLY A 155 -20.76 24.13 -5.28
CA GLY A 155 -20.78 23.35 -4.04
C GLY A 155 -20.43 21.89 -4.25
N VAL A 156 -21.02 21.24 -5.27
CA VAL A 156 -20.69 19.83 -5.64
C VAL A 156 -19.23 19.70 -6.03
N ARG A 157 -18.70 20.61 -6.88
CA ARG A 157 -17.27 20.62 -7.24
C ARG A 157 -16.35 20.80 -6.03
N ALA A 158 -16.72 21.66 -5.09
CA ALA A 158 -15.96 21.87 -3.87
C ALA A 158 -15.92 20.59 -3.02
N LYS A 159 -17.07 19.93 -2.81
CA LYS A 159 -17.13 18.63 -2.10
C LYS A 159 -16.28 17.55 -2.77
N ALA A 160 -16.39 17.42 -4.10
CA ALA A 160 -15.59 16.45 -4.85
C ALA A 160 -14.08 16.71 -4.70
N ARG A 161 -13.66 18.00 -4.72
CA ARG A 161 -12.26 18.37 -4.48
C ARG A 161 -11.80 18.08 -3.06
N GLU A 162 -12.64 18.29 -2.05
CA GLU A 162 -12.31 17.93 -0.66
C GLU A 162 -12.17 16.41 -0.51
N LEU A 163 -13.07 15.62 -1.09
CA LEU A 163 -12.96 14.15 -1.10
C LEU A 163 -11.68 13.70 -1.81
N ALA A 164 -11.35 14.29 -2.95
CA ALA A 164 -10.14 13.97 -3.70
C ALA A 164 -8.85 14.25 -2.92
N LYS A 165 -8.85 15.10 -1.87
CA LYS A 165 -7.66 15.27 -1.01
C LYS A 165 -7.35 14.04 -0.16
N GLN A 166 -8.35 13.18 0.08
CA GLN A 166 -8.20 11.97 0.88
C GLN A 166 -7.44 10.87 0.13
N LEU A 167 -7.29 10.95 -1.19
CA LEU A 167 -6.49 10.02 -1.99
C LEU A 167 -5.45 10.78 -2.81
N ARG A 168 -4.17 10.44 -2.63
CA ARG A 168 -3.05 11.14 -3.25
C ARG A 168 -2.21 10.14 -4.02
N VAL A 169 -2.01 10.42 -5.31
CA VAL A 169 -1.03 9.73 -6.15
C VAL A 169 0.07 10.71 -6.52
N ARG A 170 1.30 10.45 -6.06
CA ARG A 170 2.47 11.32 -6.28
C ARG A 170 3.50 10.58 -7.10
N LEU A 171 3.91 11.18 -8.21
CA LEU A 171 5.07 10.75 -8.99
C LEU A 171 6.24 11.69 -8.67
N ILE A 172 7.31 11.12 -8.14
CA ILE A 172 8.53 11.82 -7.76
C ILE A 172 9.64 11.28 -8.65
N PHE A 173 10.44 12.16 -9.23
CA PHE A 173 11.65 11.77 -9.94
C PHE A 173 12.85 12.37 -9.22
N ASP A 174 13.69 11.51 -8.67
CA ASP A 174 14.96 11.93 -8.11
C ASP A 174 16.00 12.03 -9.23
N LYS A 175 16.53 13.24 -9.45
CA LYS A 175 17.48 13.50 -10.53
C LYS A 175 18.85 12.87 -10.28
N THR A 176 19.27 12.78 -9.02
CA THR A 176 20.59 12.32 -8.62
C THR A 176 20.64 10.79 -8.69
N ALA A 177 19.66 10.13 -8.08
CA ALA A 177 19.51 8.68 -8.14
C ALA A 177 19.02 8.19 -9.51
N ARG A 178 18.42 9.08 -10.32
CA ARG A 178 17.73 8.76 -11.58
C ARG A 178 16.62 7.72 -11.40
N GLU A 179 15.88 7.83 -10.30
CA GLU A 179 14.84 6.90 -9.91
C GLU A 179 13.48 7.58 -9.89
N PHE A 180 12.45 6.85 -10.33
CA PHE A 180 11.07 7.25 -10.08
C PHE A 180 10.57 6.63 -8.79
N THR A 181 9.73 7.39 -8.09
CA THR A 181 8.99 6.93 -6.93
C THR A 181 7.52 7.27 -7.11
N VAL A 182 6.67 6.25 -6.94
CA VAL A 182 5.21 6.38 -6.98
C VAL A 182 4.67 6.17 -5.58
N ALA A 183 4.14 7.23 -4.97
CA ALA A 183 3.44 7.14 -3.69
C ALA A 183 1.92 7.19 -3.91
N ILE A 184 1.20 6.20 -3.39
CA ILE A 184 -0.25 6.17 -3.31
C ILE A 184 -0.63 6.18 -1.83
N GLU A 185 -1.41 7.18 -1.43
CA GLU A 185 -1.79 7.43 -0.04
C GLU A 185 -3.27 7.71 0.07
N ASP A 186 -3.98 6.93 0.87
CA ASP A 186 -5.37 7.20 1.24
C ASP A 186 -5.46 7.62 2.72
N ASP A 187 -6.46 8.43 3.04
CA ASP A 187 -6.95 8.70 4.40
C ASP A 187 -8.18 7.80 4.69
N GLY A 188 -8.18 6.56 4.15
CA GLY A 188 -9.26 5.60 4.29
C GLY A 188 -9.15 4.77 5.57
N ILE A 189 -9.83 3.62 5.61
CA ILE A 189 -10.00 2.86 6.85
C ILE A 189 -8.68 2.36 7.48
N GLY A 190 -7.65 2.13 6.65
CA GLY A 190 -6.39 1.53 7.07
C GLY A 190 -6.52 0.12 7.67
N GLN A 191 -5.40 -0.42 8.12
CA GLN A 191 -5.28 -1.74 8.73
C GLN A 191 -4.51 -1.64 10.04
N ALA A 192 -4.95 -2.38 11.06
CA ALA A 192 -4.15 -2.54 12.27
C ALA A 192 -2.89 -3.36 11.95
N PRO A 193 -1.79 -3.17 12.70
CA PRO A 193 -0.51 -3.83 12.39
C PRO A 193 -0.63 -5.36 12.29
N VAL A 194 -1.42 -5.96 13.18
CA VAL A 194 -1.67 -7.41 13.21
C VAL A 194 -2.36 -7.93 11.94
N SER A 195 -3.12 -7.09 11.26
CA SER A 195 -3.95 -7.48 10.11
C SER A 195 -3.26 -7.26 8.76
N ILE A 196 -2.17 -6.48 8.70
CA ILE A 196 -1.48 -6.12 7.43
C ILE A 196 -1.05 -7.34 6.62
N HIS A 197 -0.47 -8.35 7.28
CA HIS A 197 0.05 -9.54 6.60
C HIS A 197 -1.03 -10.43 5.97
N ARG A 198 -2.25 -10.39 6.53
CA ARG A 198 -3.42 -11.16 6.04
C ARG A 198 -4.28 -10.38 5.05
N THR A 199 -4.03 -9.09 4.92
CA THR A 199 -4.79 -8.18 4.08
C THR A 199 -3.91 -7.64 2.97
N LEU A 200 -3.18 -6.55 3.22
CA LEU A 200 -2.37 -5.81 2.26
C LEU A 200 -1.26 -6.63 1.60
N LEU A 201 -0.72 -7.63 2.31
CA LEU A 201 0.38 -8.49 1.86
C LEU A 201 -0.07 -9.89 1.49
N SER A 202 -1.37 -10.17 1.52
CA SER A 202 -1.92 -11.44 1.04
C SER A 202 -2.02 -11.47 -0.48
N LEU A 203 -2.01 -12.66 -1.08
CA LEU A 203 -2.23 -12.85 -2.52
C LEU A 203 -3.43 -13.75 -2.73
N GLY A 204 -4.46 -13.24 -3.40
CA GLY A 204 -5.68 -14.01 -3.71
C GLY A 204 -6.67 -14.16 -2.56
N LEU A 205 -6.37 -13.63 -1.36
CA LEU A 205 -7.35 -13.51 -0.29
C LEU A 205 -8.15 -12.22 -0.48
N THR A 206 -9.47 -12.33 -0.54
CA THR A 206 -10.38 -11.19 -0.65
C THR A 206 -11.61 -11.43 0.22
N THR A 207 -12.02 -10.41 0.96
CA THR A 207 -13.31 -10.35 1.67
C THR A 207 -14.29 -9.42 0.95
N LYS A 208 -13.95 -9.00 -0.28
CA LYS A 208 -14.71 -8.03 -1.07
C LYS A 208 -15.79 -8.68 -1.95
N ALA A 209 -15.79 -10.00 -2.10
CA ALA A 209 -16.72 -10.71 -2.99
C ALA A 209 -18.21 -10.41 -2.68
N ASP A 210 -18.57 -10.30 -1.40
CA ASP A 210 -19.93 -10.03 -0.95
C ASP A 210 -20.20 -8.52 -0.71
N LYS A 211 -19.23 -7.66 -1.03
CA LYS A 211 -19.32 -6.21 -0.83
C LYS A 211 -19.57 -5.50 -2.15
N PHE A 212 -20.79 -5.59 -2.66
CA PHE A 212 -21.19 -4.99 -3.94
C PHE A 212 -20.99 -3.47 -4.03
N TYR A 213 -20.80 -2.79 -2.89
CA TYR A 213 -20.46 -1.37 -2.84
C TYR A 213 -18.97 -1.07 -3.09
N LEU A 214 -18.14 -2.09 -3.33
CA LEU A 214 -16.73 -1.98 -3.70
C LEU A 214 -16.52 -2.43 -5.17
N ILE A 215 -15.40 -2.03 -5.77
CA ILE A 215 -15.11 -2.19 -7.21
C ILE A 215 -14.27 -3.46 -7.46
N GLY A 216 -13.18 -3.61 -6.73
CA GLY A 216 -12.19 -4.65 -6.88
C GLY A 216 -12.62 -5.95 -6.20
N VAL A 217 -12.79 -7.00 -7.00
CA VAL A 217 -13.05 -8.35 -6.49
C VAL A 217 -11.72 -9.08 -6.23
N PHE A 218 -10.69 -8.83 -7.05
CA PHE A 218 -9.43 -9.56 -7.03
C PHE A 218 -8.34 -8.81 -6.25
N GLY A 219 -7.96 -9.31 -5.06
CA GLY A 219 -6.96 -8.70 -4.17
C GLY A 219 -5.50 -8.74 -4.64
N GLN A 220 -5.24 -8.85 -5.95
CA GLN A 220 -3.91 -9.12 -6.51
C GLN A 220 -3.38 -8.01 -7.42
N GLY A 221 -4.24 -7.24 -8.08
CA GLY A 221 -3.81 -6.28 -9.13
C GLY A 221 -2.77 -5.25 -8.65
N GLY A 222 -2.90 -4.76 -7.42
CA GLY A 222 -1.94 -3.81 -6.83
C GLY A 222 -0.60 -4.43 -6.43
N SER A 223 -0.49 -5.75 -6.27
CA SER A 223 0.77 -6.43 -5.91
C SER A 223 1.76 -6.42 -7.07
N SER A 224 1.29 -6.31 -8.31
CA SER A 224 2.16 -6.30 -9.48
C SER A 224 3.06 -5.06 -9.58
N ALA A 225 2.79 -4.02 -8.79
CA ALA A 225 3.70 -2.88 -8.62
C ALA A 225 5.07 -3.32 -8.07
N TYR A 226 5.12 -4.41 -7.28
CA TYR A 226 6.37 -4.92 -6.72
C TYR A 226 7.32 -5.43 -7.80
N ALA A 227 6.80 -5.97 -8.91
CA ALA A 227 7.63 -6.48 -10.01
C ALA A 227 8.40 -5.39 -10.76
N VAL A 228 7.90 -4.16 -10.72
CA VAL A 228 8.46 -3.01 -11.44
C VAL A 228 9.07 -2.00 -10.48
N SER A 229 9.31 -2.38 -9.22
CA SER A 229 9.93 -1.51 -8.21
C SER A 229 11.15 -2.20 -7.61
N LYS A 230 12.18 -1.43 -7.23
CA LYS A 230 13.28 -1.97 -6.42
C LYS A 230 12.82 -2.30 -5.00
N TYR A 231 12.11 -1.34 -4.40
CA TYR A 231 11.49 -1.49 -3.09
C TYR A 231 10.04 -1.01 -3.12
N SER A 232 9.20 -1.55 -2.25
CA SER A 232 7.89 -0.97 -1.95
C SER A 232 7.72 -0.84 -0.45
N TRP A 233 7.65 0.39 0.04
CA TRP A 233 7.38 0.68 1.44
C TRP A 233 5.86 0.72 1.65
N VAL A 234 5.38 0.00 2.65
CA VAL A 234 3.98 -0.04 3.05
C VAL A 234 3.87 0.45 4.48
N THR A 235 2.99 1.42 4.71
CA THR A 235 2.60 1.86 6.06
C THR A 235 1.09 1.86 6.14
N SER A 236 0.51 1.34 7.22
CA SER A 236 -0.93 1.43 7.45
C SER A 236 -1.22 1.62 8.93
N ARG A 237 -2.21 2.47 9.22
CA ARG A 237 -2.75 2.69 10.56
C ARG A 237 -4.26 2.67 10.47
N ARG A 238 -4.90 1.89 11.32
CA ARG A 238 -6.36 1.78 11.39
C ARG A 238 -6.95 3.10 11.87
N ALA A 239 -8.13 3.47 11.38
CA ALA A 239 -8.89 4.58 11.97
C ALA A 239 -9.20 4.28 13.45
N ALA A 240 -8.87 5.20 14.35
CA ALA A 240 -8.94 4.98 15.81
C ALA A 240 -10.35 4.63 16.31
N ASP A 241 -11.38 5.16 15.65
CA ASP A 241 -12.79 4.86 15.95
C ASP A 241 -13.25 3.48 15.44
N LEU A 242 -12.42 2.79 14.64
CA LEU A 242 -12.75 1.54 13.95
C LEU A 242 -11.78 0.38 14.29
N LEU A 243 -11.16 0.44 15.47
CA LEU A 243 -10.18 -0.55 15.94
C LEU A 243 -10.80 -1.93 16.28
N ASN A 244 -12.09 -2.00 16.60
CA ASN A 244 -12.80 -3.26 16.88
C ASN A 244 -12.10 -4.15 17.93
N GLY A 245 -11.51 -3.53 18.97
CA GLY A 245 -10.77 -4.23 20.04
C GLY A 245 -9.29 -4.47 19.73
N GLU A 246 -8.80 -4.12 18.54
CA GLU A 246 -7.37 -4.09 18.23
C GLU A 246 -6.69 -2.88 18.90
N ALA A 247 -5.39 -3.00 19.19
CA ALA A 247 -4.61 -1.87 19.68
C ALA A 247 -4.34 -0.85 18.56
N ASP A 248 -4.39 0.45 18.88
CA ASP A 248 -3.90 1.48 17.96
C ASP A 248 -2.38 1.40 17.83
N GLY A 249 -1.90 1.85 16.67
CA GLY A 249 -0.53 1.82 16.26
C GLY A 249 -0.43 1.79 14.75
N VAL A 250 0.81 1.90 14.28
CA VAL A 250 1.12 1.86 12.85
C VAL A 250 1.93 0.60 12.56
N GLY A 251 1.50 -0.14 11.54
CA GLY A 251 2.26 -1.25 11.00
C GLY A 251 2.96 -0.81 9.72
N TRP A 252 4.17 -1.32 9.49
CA TRP A 252 4.93 -1.00 8.30
C TRP A 252 5.77 -2.19 7.83
N THR A 253 6.09 -2.21 6.55
CA THR A 253 7.03 -3.17 5.96
C THR A 253 7.69 -2.58 4.73
N VAL A 254 8.85 -3.12 4.38
CA VAL A 254 9.43 -2.98 3.03
C VAL A 254 9.23 -4.27 2.27
N ILE A 255 9.02 -4.18 0.96
CA ILE A 255 8.89 -5.31 0.04
C ILE A 255 10.00 -5.20 -1.00
N LYS A 256 10.63 -6.32 -1.35
CA LYS A 256 11.64 -6.39 -2.40
C LYS A 256 11.59 -7.71 -3.16
N HIS A 257 12.28 -7.74 -4.29
CA HIS A 257 12.52 -8.95 -5.06
C HIS A 257 13.74 -9.69 -4.49
N VAL A 258 13.60 -10.99 -4.22
CA VAL A 258 14.62 -11.85 -3.61
C VAL A 258 15.09 -12.88 -4.64
N PHE A 259 16.40 -12.99 -4.79
CA PHE A 259 17.07 -13.94 -5.68
C PHE A 259 17.88 -14.94 -4.85
N PRO A 260 17.24 -16.00 -4.33
CA PRO A 260 17.91 -16.93 -3.43
C PRO A 260 19.09 -17.64 -4.12
N ARG A 261 20.22 -17.74 -3.43
CA ARG A 261 21.45 -18.37 -3.95
C ARG A 261 21.20 -19.86 -4.22
N GLY A 262 21.65 -20.33 -5.39
CA GLY A 262 21.55 -21.75 -5.76
C GLY A 262 20.14 -22.21 -6.14
N ARG A 263 19.20 -21.28 -6.33
CA ARG A 263 17.82 -21.57 -6.74
C ARG A 263 17.44 -20.78 -8.00
N ARG A 264 16.48 -21.32 -8.74
CA ARG A 264 15.94 -20.70 -9.97
C ARG A 264 14.65 -19.92 -9.72
N ASP A 265 13.93 -20.23 -8.66
CA ASP A 265 12.69 -19.58 -8.26
C ASP A 265 12.99 -18.30 -7.48
N ASP A 266 12.81 -17.17 -8.15
CA ASP A 266 12.75 -15.86 -7.50
C ASP A 266 11.38 -15.65 -6.84
N TYR A 267 11.33 -14.76 -5.85
CA TYR A 267 10.10 -14.45 -5.13
C TYR A 267 10.14 -13.04 -4.56
N PHE A 268 8.98 -12.49 -4.23
CA PHE A 268 8.89 -11.20 -3.56
C PHE A 268 8.69 -11.43 -2.07
N ALA A 269 9.44 -10.70 -1.25
CA ALA A 269 9.42 -10.82 0.19
C ALA A 269 9.17 -9.48 0.86
N TYR A 270 8.51 -9.52 2.02
CA TYR A 270 8.32 -8.39 2.90
C TYR A 270 9.06 -8.60 4.23
N LEU A 271 9.37 -7.52 4.93
CA LEU A 271 10.04 -7.59 6.23
C LEU A 271 9.03 -7.94 7.33
N ALA A 272 9.23 -9.07 8.00
CA ALA A 272 8.39 -9.55 9.09
C ALA A 272 9.11 -9.46 10.43
N ALA A 273 8.33 -9.18 11.49
CA ALA A 273 8.78 -9.14 12.87
C ALA A 273 8.51 -10.45 13.63
N ALA A 274 7.65 -11.33 13.11
CA ALA A 274 7.32 -12.62 13.71
C ALA A 274 7.09 -13.70 12.63
N PRO A 275 7.26 -14.99 12.97
CA PRO A 275 7.15 -16.11 12.01
C PRO A 275 5.73 -16.31 11.46
N ASP A 276 4.70 -15.86 12.17
CA ASP A 276 3.32 -15.85 11.66
C ASP A 276 3.07 -14.83 10.53
N GLY A 277 4.07 -13.99 10.24
CA GLY A 277 4.04 -12.96 9.21
C GLY A 277 3.70 -11.57 9.72
N ARG A 278 3.47 -11.37 11.03
CA ARG A 278 3.22 -10.02 11.57
C ARG A 278 4.36 -9.08 11.18
N VAL A 279 3.98 -7.90 10.71
CA VAL A 279 4.92 -6.87 10.28
C VAL A 279 5.48 -6.10 11.48
N PRO A 280 6.63 -5.42 11.32
CA PRO A 280 7.08 -4.41 12.28
C PRO A 280 5.97 -3.39 12.58
N PHE A 281 5.89 -2.96 13.83
CA PHE A 281 4.88 -2.00 14.26
C PHE A 281 5.43 -1.02 15.29
N ALA A 282 4.71 0.07 15.49
CA ALA A 282 4.97 1.09 16.49
C ALA A 282 3.68 1.50 17.20
N SER A 283 3.84 2.07 18.39
CA SER A 283 2.73 2.53 19.22
C SER A 283 1.96 3.70 18.58
N GLU A 284 0.76 3.97 19.08
CA GLU A 284 0.01 5.21 18.79
C GLU A 284 0.87 6.46 19.01
N ALA A 285 1.55 6.56 20.15
CA ALA A 285 2.37 7.71 20.49
C ALA A 285 3.52 7.95 19.50
N ASP A 286 4.18 6.88 19.05
CA ASP A 286 5.22 6.97 18.01
C ASP A 286 4.65 7.36 16.65
N ALA A 287 3.46 6.83 16.30
CA ALA A 287 2.76 7.17 15.06
C ALA A 287 2.38 8.66 15.03
N ASP A 288 1.84 9.18 16.14
CA ASP A 288 1.47 10.59 16.29
C ASP A 288 2.71 11.50 16.24
N ALA A 289 3.78 11.13 16.95
CA ALA A 289 5.04 11.86 16.90
C ALA A 289 5.66 11.90 15.49
N ALA A 290 5.46 10.84 14.70
CA ALA A 290 5.85 10.78 13.29
C ALA A 290 4.82 11.42 12.32
N ASN A 291 3.72 11.97 12.84
CA ASN A 291 2.61 12.54 12.08
C ASN A 291 1.99 11.56 11.06
N ILE A 292 1.85 10.29 11.46
CA ILE A 292 1.21 9.24 10.67
C ILE A 292 -0.26 9.15 11.04
N ARG A 293 -1.12 9.58 10.11
CA ARG A 293 -2.57 9.49 10.23
C ARG A 293 -3.07 8.09 9.82
N HIS A 294 -4.35 7.81 10.09
CA HIS A 294 -5.00 6.61 9.59
C HIS A 294 -5.04 6.55 8.06
N GLY A 295 -5.25 5.35 7.54
CA GLY A 295 -5.22 5.06 6.11
C GLY A 295 -4.03 4.20 5.73
N THR A 296 -3.79 4.06 4.43
CA THR A 296 -2.70 3.26 3.90
C THR A 296 -1.83 4.05 2.94
N ARG A 297 -0.53 3.77 3.00
CA ARG A 297 0.48 4.35 2.13
C ARG A 297 1.31 3.25 1.49
N PHE A 298 1.31 3.23 0.16
CA PHE A 298 2.25 2.46 -0.66
C PHE A 298 3.22 3.42 -1.33
N VAL A 299 4.52 3.24 -1.13
CA VAL A 299 5.58 3.99 -1.80
C VAL A 299 6.46 3.04 -2.57
N HIS A 300 6.27 3.01 -3.88
CA HIS A 300 7.01 2.17 -4.80
C HIS A 300 8.24 2.95 -5.30
N ILE A 301 9.44 2.47 -4.98
CA ILE A 301 10.71 3.18 -5.13
C ILE A 301 11.57 2.48 -6.18
N GLY A 302 12.25 3.26 -7.01
CA GLY A 302 12.95 2.75 -8.18
C GLY A 302 11.97 2.15 -9.19
N TYR A 303 10.83 2.83 -9.39
CA TYR A 303 9.74 2.38 -10.25
C TYR A 303 10.13 2.43 -11.73
N ASP A 304 10.03 1.30 -12.41
CA ASP A 304 10.32 1.17 -13.83
C ASP A 304 9.04 1.29 -14.67
N PHE A 305 8.94 2.39 -15.40
CA PHE A 305 7.86 2.62 -16.37
C PHE A 305 8.16 2.03 -17.76
N GLY A 306 9.35 1.46 -17.97
CA GLY A 306 9.80 0.85 -19.21
C GLY A 306 10.08 1.80 -20.38
N ARG A 307 9.75 3.11 -20.28
CA ARG A 307 9.93 4.13 -21.34
C ARG A 307 10.25 5.53 -20.77
N GLY A 308 10.76 6.43 -21.63
CA GLY A 308 11.16 7.81 -21.28
C GLY A 308 10.04 8.74 -20.78
N GLY A 309 10.43 9.81 -20.08
CA GLY A 309 9.57 10.58 -19.15
C GLY A 309 8.28 11.22 -19.71
N SER A 310 8.23 11.65 -20.98
CA SER A 310 7.02 12.26 -21.56
C SER A 310 5.90 11.24 -21.86
N ALA A 311 6.24 9.96 -21.99
CA ALA A 311 5.27 8.88 -22.13
C ALA A 311 4.59 8.55 -20.78
N ILE A 312 5.33 8.66 -19.68
CA ILE A 312 4.88 8.30 -18.32
C ILE A 312 3.66 9.13 -17.90
N THR A 313 3.71 10.46 -18.08
CA THR A 313 2.60 11.33 -17.64
C THR A 313 1.32 11.06 -18.42
N ARG A 314 1.42 10.79 -19.73
CA ARG A 314 0.26 10.46 -20.58
C ARG A 314 -0.32 9.10 -20.21
N GLN A 315 0.53 8.08 -20.04
CA GLN A 315 0.11 6.74 -19.66
C GLN A 315 -0.52 6.70 -18.26
N LEU A 316 0.05 7.43 -17.30
CA LEU A 316 -0.50 7.52 -15.95
C LEU A 316 -1.85 8.22 -15.94
N TYR A 317 -1.99 9.34 -16.68
CA TYR A 317 -3.29 10.00 -16.83
C TYR A 317 -4.31 9.05 -17.44
N THR A 318 -3.97 8.37 -18.53
CA THR A 318 -4.88 7.40 -19.17
C THR A 318 -5.23 6.25 -18.23
N ALA A 319 -4.28 5.64 -17.53
CA ALA A 319 -4.52 4.53 -16.61
C ALA A 319 -5.44 4.94 -15.45
N LEU A 320 -5.19 6.11 -14.85
CA LEU A 320 -6.05 6.66 -13.80
C LEU A 320 -7.44 7.05 -14.32
N THR A 321 -7.51 7.53 -15.57
CA THR A 321 -8.79 7.87 -16.23
C THR A 321 -9.59 6.62 -16.65
N VAL A 322 -8.93 5.50 -16.92
CA VAL A 322 -9.57 4.20 -17.23
C VAL A 322 -10.02 3.51 -15.94
N ALA A 323 -9.30 3.73 -14.84
CA ALA A 323 -9.64 3.25 -13.51
C ALA A 323 -10.80 4.02 -12.84
N GLU A 324 -11.10 5.24 -13.29
CA GLU A 324 -12.19 6.08 -12.79
C GLU A 324 -13.28 6.36 -13.82
N LEU A 325 -14.52 6.26 -13.35
CA LEU A 325 -15.59 7.17 -13.74
C LEU A 325 -15.09 8.63 -13.50
N GLN A 326 -14.63 9.31 -14.56
CA GLN A 326 -13.93 10.61 -14.58
C GLN A 326 -14.37 11.71 -13.58
N PRO A 327 -13.53 12.16 -12.62
CA PRO A 327 -13.67 13.49 -12.02
C PRO A 327 -12.87 14.57 -12.76
N PRO A 328 -13.21 15.87 -12.59
CA PRO A 328 -12.61 16.96 -13.34
C PRO A 328 -11.20 17.29 -12.84
N ARG A 329 -10.22 17.15 -13.73
CA ARG A 329 -8.85 17.67 -13.64
C ARG A 329 -8.11 17.29 -12.35
N CYS A 330 -7.53 16.10 -12.34
CA CYS A 330 -6.37 15.79 -11.51
C CYS A 330 -5.27 16.85 -11.76
N SER A 331 -4.96 17.66 -10.75
CA SER A 331 -3.89 18.65 -10.84
C SER A 331 -2.53 17.97 -10.70
N ILE A 332 -2.00 17.46 -11.81
CA ILE A 332 -0.57 17.17 -11.92
C ILE A 332 0.13 18.54 -11.88
N LYS A 333 0.63 18.95 -10.72
CA LYS A 333 1.50 20.13 -10.60
C LYS A 333 2.79 19.85 -11.36
N ARG A 334 2.87 20.27 -12.62
CA ARG A 334 4.15 20.43 -13.33
C ARG A 334 4.95 21.49 -12.58
N SER A 335 6.05 21.11 -11.91
CA SER A 335 7.06 22.11 -11.56
C SER A 335 7.67 22.58 -12.89
N ARG A 336 7.45 23.85 -13.23
CA ARG A 336 7.75 24.41 -14.56
C ARG A 336 9.24 24.72 -14.78
N ARG A 337 10.15 24.11 -14.01
CA ARG A 337 11.58 24.53 -13.97
C ARG A 337 12.60 23.54 -14.52
N SER A 338 12.23 22.41 -15.15
CA SER A 338 13.29 21.50 -15.65
C SER A 338 12.98 20.62 -16.86
N LEU A 339 12.04 20.99 -17.73
CA LEU A 339 11.78 20.22 -18.95
C LEU A 339 12.32 20.86 -20.23
N SER A 340 12.67 22.15 -20.23
CA SER A 340 13.24 22.82 -21.42
C SER A 340 14.71 22.48 -21.70
N GLU A 341 15.42 21.85 -20.75
CA GLU A 341 16.83 21.48 -20.92
C GLU A 341 17.04 20.03 -21.40
N TYR A 342 15.97 19.23 -21.45
CA TYR A 342 16.06 17.85 -21.93
C TYR A 342 15.73 17.73 -23.42
N GLU A 343 14.94 18.66 -23.98
CA GLU A 343 14.58 18.66 -25.40
C GLU A 343 15.68 19.23 -26.30
N SER A 344 16.70 19.93 -25.75
CA SER A 344 17.80 20.50 -26.54
C SER A 344 19.01 19.57 -26.72
N ARG A 345 18.99 18.36 -26.17
CA ARG A 345 20.13 17.41 -26.24
C ARG A 345 19.90 16.18 -27.14
N ASN A 346 18.71 16.00 -27.69
CA ASN A 346 18.39 14.85 -28.55
C ASN A 346 18.31 15.17 -30.05
N ASP A 347 18.60 16.42 -30.45
CA ASP A 347 18.64 16.83 -31.86
C ASP A 347 20.07 16.89 -32.44
N ASN A 348 21.07 16.40 -31.70
CA ASN A 348 22.44 16.26 -32.19
C ASN A 348 23.03 14.91 -31.71
N GLU A 349 22.58 13.82 -32.31
CA GLU A 349 23.39 12.60 -32.54
C GLU A 349 22.79 11.74 -33.66
#